data_AF-A0A0J9SN37-F1
#
_entry.id   AF-A0A0J9SN37-F1
#
_cell.length_a   1.000
_cell.length_b   1.000
_cell.length_c   1.000
_cell.angle_alpha   90.00
_cell.angle_beta   90.00
_cell.angle_gamma   90.00
#
_symmetry.space_group_name_H-M   'P 1'
#
loop_
_entity.id
_entity.type
_entity.pdbx_description
1 polymer ?
#
loop_
_entity_poly.entity_id
_entity_poly.type
_entity_poly.pdbx_seq_one_letter_code
_entity_poly.pdbx_strand_id
1 'polypeptide(L)'
;MIITNLQKLKVIFTYVNKFPEFNTIISGKEINSRGSDNGKCKSFKDVELIAYSDPNNSFTDTCKKIAEHHQEIINKAKSSQIALCKYINYWIYDTLQSMPEFSHNKLLNKFYEKIEKLDFCKPYRNSIDKRTYDELKELYNVYEPYIKFKKASSKNDSKYLKTSLGKSGNETPFYVNCKLLKVSVYDELISKFKLRNYSVIDPTYSKQKKP
;
A
#
# COMPACT_ATOMS: atom_id res chain seq x y z
N MET A 1 5.70 -11.53 26.19
CA MET A 1 6.49 -10.78 25.18
C MET A 1 5.73 -9.50 24.85
N ILE A 2 6.15 -8.35 25.38
CA ILE A 2 5.45 -7.07 25.21
C ILE A 2 5.97 -6.42 23.92
N ILE A 3 5.22 -6.57 22.83
CA ILE A 3 5.48 -5.80 21.61
C ILE A 3 4.95 -4.38 21.87
N THR A 4 5.85 -3.41 21.95
CA THR A 4 5.49 -2.00 22.15
C THR A 4 4.78 -1.44 20.91
N ASN A 5 3.94 -0.40 21.08
CA ASN A 5 3.20 0.22 19.98
C ASN A 5 4.12 0.71 18.84
N LEU A 6 5.34 1.15 19.16
CA LEU A 6 6.38 1.49 18.19
C LEU A 6 6.81 0.30 17.32
N GLN A 7 7.01 -0.88 17.92
CA GLN A 7 7.39 -2.08 17.18
C GLN A 7 6.27 -2.54 16.25
N LYS A 8 5.00 -2.43 16.69
CA LYS A 8 3.84 -2.70 15.83
C LYS A 8 3.79 -1.75 14.62
N LEU A 9 3.97 -0.45 14.84
CA LEU A 9 4.00 0.55 13.76
C LEU A 9 5.13 0.27 12.76
N LYS A 10 6.36 0.02 13.23
CA LYS A 10 7.52 -0.31 12.37
C LYS A 10 7.25 -1.53 11.49
N VAL A 11 6.56 -2.54 12.03
CA VAL A 11 6.18 -3.73 11.27
C VAL A 11 5.15 -3.39 10.20
N ILE A 12 4.13 -2.56 10.49
CA ILE A 12 3.08 -2.22 9.51
C ILE A 12 3.66 -1.52 8.27
N PHE A 13 4.57 -0.56 8.44
CA PHE A 13 5.19 0.17 7.33
C PHE A 13 6.26 -0.62 6.57
N THR A 14 6.66 -1.80 7.06
CA THR A 14 7.63 -2.63 6.34
C THR A 14 7.01 -3.10 5.02
N TYR A 15 7.77 -2.95 3.92
CA TYR A 15 7.42 -3.31 2.54
C TYR A 15 6.49 -2.35 1.78
N VAL A 16 6.15 -1.19 2.33
CA VAL A 16 5.35 -0.17 1.60
C VAL A 16 6.00 0.26 0.27
N ASN A 17 7.34 0.24 0.21
CA ASN A 17 8.11 0.49 -1.01
C ASN A 17 7.85 -0.53 -2.14
N LYS A 18 7.23 -1.67 -1.84
CA LYS A 18 6.83 -2.69 -2.82
C LYS A 18 5.40 -2.54 -3.31
N PHE A 19 4.57 -1.71 -2.67
CA PHE A 19 3.16 -1.58 -3.03
C PHE A 19 2.94 -1.09 -4.47
N PRO A 20 3.68 -0.08 -4.99
CA PRO A 20 3.52 0.32 -6.39
C PRO A 20 3.91 -0.79 -7.38
N GLU A 21 4.92 -1.60 -7.03
CA GLU A 21 5.37 -2.74 -7.84
C GLU A 21 4.31 -3.84 -7.86
N PHE A 22 3.73 -4.20 -6.71
CA PHE A 22 2.61 -5.13 -6.64
C PHE A 22 1.41 -4.64 -7.43
N ASN A 23 1.00 -3.38 -7.25
CA ASN A 23 -0.11 -2.79 -7.99
C ASN A 23 0.12 -2.90 -9.51
N THR A 24 1.30 -2.52 -9.98
CA THR A 24 1.66 -2.60 -11.40
C THR A 24 1.58 -4.04 -11.93
N ILE A 25 2.16 -5.00 -11.21
CA ILE A 25 2.16 -6.42 -11.62
C ILE A 25 0.74 -6.96 -11.64
N ILE A 26 -0.07 -6.68 -10.61
CA ILE A 26 -1.45 -7.12 -10.51
C ILE A 26 -2.29 -6.53 -11.63
N SER A 27 -2.22 -5.21 -11.88
CA SER A 27 -2.98 -4.58 -12.96
C SER A 27 -2.69 -5.21 -14.32
N GLY A 28 -1.44 -5.60 -14.58
CA GLY A 28 -1.01 -6.26 -15.81
C GLY A 28 -1.33 -7.75 -15.92
N LYS A 29 -1.95 -8.38 -14.90
CA LYS A 29 -2.38 -9.78 -14.99
C LYS A 29 -3.69 -9.93 -15.78
N GLU A 30 -3.75 -10.99 -16.58
CA GLU A 30 -4.98 -11.45 -17.22
C GLU A 30 -5.81 -12.29 -16.26
N ILE A 31 -7.13 -12.31 -16.49
CA ILE A 31 -8.10 -13.04 -15.69
C ILE A 31 -8.45 -14.33 -16.42
N ASN A 32 -8.25 -15.47 -15.76
CA ASN A 32 -8.66 -16.74 -16.33
C ASN A 32 -10.11 -17.04 -15.93
N SER A 33 -11.05 -16.83 -16.85
CA SER A 33 -12.50 -16.99 -16.59
C SER A 33 -12.93 -18.40 -16.13
N ARG A 34 -12.07 -19.41 -16.31
CA ARG A 34 -12.30 -20.82 -15.95
C ARG A 34 -11.77 -21.22 -14.55
N GLY A 35 -11.14 -20.32 -13.80
CA GLY A 35 -10.61 -20.61 -12.46
C GLY A 35 -11.70 -20.73 -11.38
N SER A 36 -11.53 -21.65 -10.43
CA SER A 36 -12.44 -21.84 -9.27
C SER A 36 -12.54 -20.60 -8.36
N ASP A 37 -11.54 -19.71 -8.38
CA ASP A 37 -11.54 -18.47 -7.58
C ASP A 37 -12.42 -17.36 -8.19
N ASN A 38 -12.79 -17.49 -9.47
CA ASN A 38 -13.72 -16.57 -10.13
C ASN A 38 -15.05 -16.51 -9.37
N GLY A 39 -15.54 -17.67 -8.92
CA GLY A 39 -16.75 -17.77 -8.09
C GLY A 39 -16.57 -17.23 -6.68
N LYS A 40 -15.39 -17.41 -6.06
CA LYS A 40 -15.14 -17.01 -4.67
C LYS A 40 -15.01 -15.49 -4.50
N CYS A 41 -14.24 -14.82 -5.36
CA CYS A 41 -14.12 -13.35 -5.35
C CYS A 41 -15.47 -12.67 -5.64
N LYS A 42 -16.22 -13.18 -6.63
CA LYS A 42 -17.57 -12.68 -6.93
C LYS A 42 -18.52 -12.90 -5.76
N SER A 43 -18.55 -14.11 -5.18
CA SER A 43 -19.38 -14.42 -4.01
C SER A 43 -19.02 -13.56 -2.80
N PHE A 44 -17.73 -13.29 -2.56
CA PHE A 44 -17.32 -12.37 -1.50
C PHE A 44 -17.91 -10.97 -1.74
N LYS A 45 -17.75 -10.43 -2.95
CA LYS A 45 -18.30 -9.13 -3.30
C LYS A 45 -19.83 -9.09 -3.13
N ASP A 46 -20.54 -10.11 -3.61
CA ASP A 46 -22.01 -10.13 -3.61
C ASP A 46 -22.62 -10.33 -2.21
N VAL A 47 -21.92 -11.03 -1.30
CA VAL A 47 -22.42 -11.32 0.06
C VAL A 47 -21.89 -10.33 1.09
N GLU A 48 -20.61 -10.00 1.03
CA GLU A 48 -19.94 -9.21 2.07
C GLU A 48 -19.85 -7.72 1.73
N LEU A 49 -19.94 -7.37 0.44
CA LEU A 49 -19.78 -6.00 -0.04
C LEU A 49 -21.08 -5.48 -0.70
N ILE A 50 -22.24 -5.83 -0.16
CA ILE A 50 -23.56 -5.48 -0.72
C ILE A 50 -23.71 -3.95 -0.91
N ALA A 51 -23.23 -3.16 0.04
CA ALA A 51 -23.30 -1.69 -0.01
C ALA A 51 -22.18 -1.04 -0.84
N TYR A 52 -21.26 -1.83 -1.41
CA TYR A 52 -20.17 -1.33 -2.25
C TYR A 52 -20.56 -1.43 -3.72
N SER A 53 -20.59 -0.28 -4.40
CA SER A 53 -20.64 -0.26 -5.85
C SER A 53 -19.28 -0.67 -6.39
N ASP A 54 -19.24 -1.75 -7.19
CA ASP A 54 -18.01 -2.23 -7.83
C ASP A 54 -18.00 -1.84 -9.32
N PRO A 55 -17.72 -0.56 -9.65
CA PRO A 55 -17.76 -0.10 -11.04
C PRO A 55 -16.77 -0.91 -11.88
N ASN A 56 -17.25 -1.39 -13.03
CA ASN A 56 -16.47 -2.21 -13.96
C ASN A 56 -15.85 -3.48 -13.33
N ASN A 57 -16.44 -4.02 -12.27
CA ASN A 57 -15.92 -5.19 -11.54
C ASN A 57 -14.48 -5.01 -10.99
N SER A 58 -14.06 -3.77 -10.75
CA SER A 58 -12.70 -3.41 -10.33
C SER A 58 -12.16 -4.21 -9.13
N PHE A 59 -12.95 -4.35 -8.07
CA PHE A 59 -12.61 -5.12 -6.88
C PHE A 59 -12.56 -6.60 -7.23
N THR A 60 -13.62 -7.08 -7.86
CA THR A 60 -13.80 -8.50 -8.21
C THR A 60 -12.66 -9.01 -9.10
N ASP A 61 -12.23 -8.21 -10.07
CA ASP A 61 -11.15 -8.54 -10.99
C ASP A 61 -9.77 -8.46 -10.33
N THR A 62 -9.54 -7.46 -9.48
CA THR A 62 -8.29 -7.36 -8.71
C THR A 62 -8.14 -8.53 -7.74
N CYS A 63 -9.22 -8.92 -7.06
CA CYS A 63 -9.27 -10.11 -6.20
C CYS A 63 -8.86 -11.37 -6.97
N LYS A 64 -9.44 -11.61 -8.15
CA LYS A 64 -9.11 -12.78 -8.98
C LYS A 64 -7.65 -12.79 -9.38
N LYS A 65 -7.14 -11.65 -9.88
CA LYS A 65 -5.74 -11.52 -10.29
C LYS A 65 -4.78 -11.85 -9.15
N ILE A 66 -5.09 -11.38 -7.93
CA ILE A 66 -4.29 -11.70 -6.75
C ILE A 66 -4.39 -13.20 -6.42
N ALA A 67 -5.60 -13.75 -6.29
CA ALA A 67 -5.81 -15.14 -5.90
C ALA A 67 -5.16 -16.13 -6.88
N GLU A 68 -5.33 -15.91 -8.19
CA GLU A 68 -4.83 -16.79 -9.25
C GLU A 68 -3.32 -16.69 -9.43
N HIS A 69 -2.74 -15.49 -9.29
CA HIS A 69 -1.35 -15.22 -9.65
C HIS A 69 -0.44 -14.90 -8.46
N HIS A 70 -0.86 -15.12 -7.22
CA HIS A 70 -0.12 -14.69 -6.02
C HIS A 70 1.37 -15.10 -6.02
N GLN A 71 1.70 -16.35 -6.39
CA GLN A 71 3.10 -16.81 -6.47
C GLN A 71 3.90 -16.02 -7.51
N GLU A 72 3.34 -15.84 -8.71
CA GLU A 72 3.99 -15.08 -9.76
C GLU A 72 4.15 -13.60 -9.40
N ILE A 73 3.16 -13.01 -8.71
CA ILE A 73 3.22 -11.64 -8.21
C ILE A 73 4.39 -11.48 -7.24
N ILE A 74 4.52 -12.41 -6.27
CA ILE A 74 5.62 -12.41 -5.30
C ILE A 74 6.97 -12.55 -5.99
N ASN A 75 7.09 -13.49 -6.92
CA ASN A 75 8.32 -13.78 -7.64
C ASN A 75 8.75 -12.60 -8.54
N LYS A 76 7.83 -12.04 -9.32
CA LYS A 76 8.11 -10.89 -10.21
C LYS A 76 8.48 -9.64 -9.41
N ALA A 77 7.85 -9.41 -8.26
CA ALA A 77 8.20 -8.31 -7.37
C ALA A 77 9.51 -8.53 -6.58
N LYS A 78 10.13 -9.72 -6.70
CA LYS A 78 11.28 -10.17 -5.90
C LYS A 78 11.04 -9.86 -4.42
N SER A 79 9.91 -10.32 -3.91
CA SER A 79 9.41 -9.98 -2.57
C SER A 79 8.98 -11.23 -1.79
N SER A 80 8.25 -11.04 -0.69
CA SER A 80 7.79 -12.12 0.18
C SER A 80 6.26 -12.21 0.22
N GLN A 81 5.75 -13.36 0.67
CA GLN A 81 4.33 -13.54 0.98
C GLN A 81 3.83 -12.47 1.96
N ILE A 82 4.61 -12.19 3.01
CA ILE A 82 4.28 -11.17 4.03
C ILE A 82 4.06 -9.80 3.39
N ALA A 83 4.92 -9.42 2.44
CA ALA A 83 4.80 -8.15 1.74
C ALA A 83 3.53 -8.08 0.89
N LEU A 84 3.19 -9.16 0.17
CA LEU A 84 1.94 -9.23 -0.58
C LEU A 84 0.72 -9.17 0.35
N CYS A 85 0.71 -9.88 1.48
CA CYS A 85 -0.39 -9.85 2.43
C CYS A 85 -0.63 -8.44 3.00
N LYS A 86 0.44 -7.71 3.32
CA LYS A 86 0.32 -6.31 3.76
C LYS A 86 -0.23 -5.40 2.66
N TYR A 87 0.20 -5.61 1.42
CA TYR A 87 -0.38 -4.91 0.28
C TYR A 87 -1.87 -5.20 0.13
N ILE A 88 -2.30 -6.47 0.26
CA ILE A 88 -3.72 -6.85 0.18
C ILE A 88 -4.52 -6.16 1.30
N ASN A 89 -4.02 -6.16 2.55
CA ASN A 89 -4.68 -5.46 3.65
C ASN A 89 -4.83 -3.96 3.36
N TYR A 90 -3.77 -3.32 2.84
CA TYR A 90 -3.82 -1.91 2.43
C TYR A 90 -4.83 -1.68 1.29
N TRP A 91 -4.81 -2.52 0.25
CA TRP A 91 -5.70 -2.42 -0.91
C TRP A 91 -7.17 -2.59 -0.53
N ILE A 92 -7.50 -3.54 0.35
CA ILE A 92 -8.85 -3.73 0.88
C ILE A 92 -9.32 -2.48 1.62
N TYR A 93 -8.47 -1.88 2.46
CA TYR A 93 -8.80 -0.62 3.13
C TYR A 93 -9.01 0.51 2.11
N ASP A 94 -8.05 0.74 1.21
CA ASP A 94 -8.07 1.81 0.20
C ASP A 94 -9.35 1.75 -0.65
N THR A 95 -9.77 0.54 -1.00
CA THR A 95 -10.92 0.30 -1.88
C THR A 95 -12.25 0.42 -1.15
N LEU A 96 -12.34 -0.01 0.12
CA LEU A 96 -13.63 -0.22 0.80
C LEU A 96 -13.91 0.76 1.95
N GLN A 97 -12.96 1.61 2.32
CA GLN A 97 -13.07 2.53 3.47
C GLN A 97 -14.29 3.48 3.42
N SER A 98 -14.84 3.75 2.24
CA SER A 98 -16.00 4.63 2.06
C SER A 98 -17.34 3.91 2.23
N MET A 99 -17.35 2.60 2.51
CA MET A 99 -18.58 1.86 2.77
C MET A 99 -19.23 2.31 4.09
N PRO A 100 -20.58 2.44 4.15
CA PRO A 100 -21.30 2.90 5.34
C PRO A 100 -21.01 2.09 6.63
N GLU A 101 -20.76 0.78 6.51
CA GLU A 101 -20.48 -0.12 7.65
C GLU A 101 -19.06 -0.69 7.58
N PHE A 102 -18.10 0.13 7.18
CA PHE A 102 -16.72 -0.32 7.02
C PHE A 102 -16.09 -0.74 8.35
N SER A 103 -15.80 -2.04 8.46
CA SER A 103 -14.98 -2.60 9.54
C SER A 103 -13.86 -3.44 8.92
N HIS A 104 -12.68 -2.84 8.79
CA HIS A 104 -11.54 -3.48 8.14
C HIS A 104 -11.21 -4.86 8.72
N ASN A 105 -11.18 -5.02 10.05
CA ASN A 105 -10.88 -6.30 10.67
C ASN A 105 -11.89 -7.40 10.26
N LYS A 106 -13.19 -7.13 10.38
CA LYS A 106 -14.25 -8.05 9.96
C LYS A 106 -14.12 -8.42 8.47
N LEU A 107 -13.88 -7.44 7.60
CA LEU A 107 -13.72 -7.67 6.17
C LEU A 107 -12.52 -8.57 5.87
N LEU A 108 -11.36 -8.31 6.49
CA LEU A 108 -10.19 -9.16 6.30
C LEU A 108 -10.42 -10.60 6.80
N ASN A 109 -11.14 -10.78 7.92
CA ASN A 109 -11.45 -12.10 8.44
C ASN A 109 -12.21 -12.91 7.40
N LYS A 110 -13.33 -12.35 6.92
CA LYS A 110 -14.19 -13.00 5.94
C LYS A 110 -13.50 -13.17 4.59
N PHE A 111 -12.68 -12.20 4.18
CA PHE A 111 -11.94 -12.26 2.91
C PHE A 111 -10.98 -13.45 2.90
N TYR A 112 -10.12 -13.57 3.90
CA TYR A 112 -9.16 -14.67 3.96
C TYR A 112 -9.79 -16.02 4.33
N GLU A 113 -10.98 -16.05 4.92
CA GLU A 113 -11.75 -17.30 5.07
C GLU A 113 -12.36 -17.76 3.74
N LYS A 114 -12.82 -16.82 2.90
CA LYS A 114 -13.49 -17.12 1.64
C LYS A 114 -12.50 -17.45 0.51
N ILE A 115 -11.38 -16.74 0.43
CA ILE A 115 -10.41 -16.86 -0.66
C ILE A 115 -9.26 -17.79 -0.24
N GLU A 116 -9.51 -19.10 -0.24
CA GLU A 116 -8.57 -20.14 0.25
C GLU A 116 -7.15 -20.06 -0.31
N LYS A 117 -6.96 -19.63 -1.57
CA LYS A 117 -5.62 -19.45 -2.15
C LYS A 117 -4.78 -18.39 -1.43
N LEU A 118 -5.42 -17.53 -0.64
CA LEU A 118 -4.78 -16.49 0.17
C LEU A 118 -4.74 -16.86 1.65
N ASP A 119 -4.98 -18.12 2.02
CA ASP A 119 -4.93 -18.59 3.40
C ASP A 119 -3.59 -18.32 4.09
N PHE A 120 -2.50 -18.33 3.32
CA PHE A 120 -1.17 -17.97 3.82
C PHE A 120 -1.09 -16.54 4.37
N CYS A 121 -2.06 -15.67 4.08
CA CYS A 121 -2.18 -14.33 4.64
C CYS A 121 -2.91 -14.26 5.98
N LYS A 122 -3.61 -15.32 6.43
CA LYS A 122 -4.32 -15.33 7.72
C LYS A 122 -3.41 -14.93 8.91
N PRO A 123 -2.15 -15.40 9.03
CA PRO A 123 -1.26 -14.96 10.11
C PRO A 123 -0.82 -13.50 10.02
N TYR A 124 -0.93 -12.87 8.85
CA TYR A 124 -0.52 -11.49 8.57
C TYR A 124 -1.69 -10.53 8.43
N ARG A 125 -2.88 -10.98 8.83
CA ARG A 125 -4.13 -10.23 8.82
C ARG A 125 -4.10 -9.12 9.88
N ASN A 126 -3.53 -7.99 9.50
CA ASN A 126 -3.41 -6.82 10.34
C ASN A 126 -4.37 -5.75 9.84
N SER A 127 -5.45 -5.52 10.58
CA SER A 127 -6.33 -4.39 10.30
C SER A 127 -5.57 -3.10 10.58
N ILE A 128 -5.51 -2.22 9.58
CA ILE A 128 -5.05 -0.84 9.73
C ILE A 128 -6.23 0.06 10.12
N ASP A 129 -5.94 1.10 10.90
CA ASP A 129 -6.87 2.19 11.19
C ASP A 129 -6.69 3.34 10.18
N LYS A 130 -7.55 4.36 10.26
CA LYS A 130 -7.54 5.51 9.33
C LYS A 130 -6.19 6.22 9.32
N ARG A 131 -5.61 6.46 10.50
CA ARG A 131 -4.32 7.14 10.62
C ARG A 131 -3.20 6.36 9.91
N THR A 132 -3.14 5.05 10.16
CA THR A 132 -2.16 4.17 9.53
C THR A 132 -2.35 4.11 8.03
N TYR A 133 -3.60 4.07 7.56
CA TYR A 133 -3.92 4.15 6.15
C TYR A 133 -3.46 5.48 5.53
N ASP A 134 -3.77 6.62 6.13
CA ASP A 134 -3.39 7.95 5.65
C ASP A 134 -1.85 8.03 5.48
N GLU A 135 -1.09 7.57 6.48
CA GLU A 135 0.38 7.50 6.43
C GLU A 135 0.89 6.53 5.34
N LEU A 136 0.26 5.36 5.17
CA LEU A 136 0.61 4.42 4.09
C LEU A 136 0.32 5.00 2.71
N LYS A 137 -0.79 5.74 2.57
CA LYS A 137 -1.23 6.35 1.31
C LYS A 137 -0.27 7.46 0.89
N GLU A 138 0.15 8.32 1.81
CA GLU A 138 1.20 9.32 1.56
C GLU A 138 2.49 8.65 1.05
N LEU A 139 2.95 7.61 1.74
CA LEU A 139 4.15 6.88 1.33
C LEU A 139 3.97 6.25 -0.06
N TYR A 140 2.86 5.56 -0.30
CA TYR A 140 2.53 4.96 -1.59
C TYR A 140 2.58 5.98 -2.75
N ASN A 141 1.95 7.15 -2.55
CA ASN A 141 1.89 8.23 -3.53
C ASN A 141 3.28 8.83 -3.83
N VAL A 142 4.20 8.79 -2.86
CA VAL A 142 5.58 9.29 -3.02
C VAL A 142 6.51 8.26 -3.65
N TYR A 143 6.28 6.96 -3.43
CA TYR A 143 7.13 5.90 -3.99
C TYR A 143 7.03 5.78 -5.52
N GLU A 144 5.86 6.00 -6.11
CA GLU A 144 5.68 5.84 -7.56
C GLU A 144 6.49 6.88 -8.37
N PRO A 145 6.41 8.21 -8.07
CA PRO A 145 7.27 9.22 -8.67
C PRO A 145 8.77 8.96 -8.42
N TYR A 146 9.12 8.48 -7.22
CA TYR A 146 10.51 8.15 -6.88
C TYR A 146 11.08 7.02 -7.74
N ILE A 147 10.33 5.94 -7.92
CA ILE A 147 10.77 4.81 -8.75
C ILE A 147 10.88 5.23 -10.21
N LYS A 148 9.95 6.05 -10.73
CA LYS A 148 10.05 6.65 -12.06
C LYS A 148 11.31 7.51 -12.20
N PHE A 149 11.54 8.43 -11.26
CA PHE A 149 12.73 9.28 -11.22
C PHE A 149 14.02 8.45 -11.21
N LYS A 150 14.11 7.46 -10.32
CA LYS A 150 15.27 6.58 -10.22
C LYS A 150 15.54 5.86 -11.53
N LYS A 151 14.53 5.22 -12.13
CA LYS A 151 14.65 4.55 -13.44
C LYS A 151 15.10 5.51 -14.55
N ALA A 152 14.58 6.73 -14.58
CA ALA A 152 14.94 7.75 -15.56
C ALA A 152 16.35 8.32 -15.34
N SER A 153 16.82 8.41 -14.09
CA SER A 153 18.18 8.86 -13.76
C SER A 153 19.27 7.81 -14.01
N SER A 154 18.92 6.51 -13.96
CA SER A 154 19.86 5.40 -14.19
C SER A 154 20.09 5.11 -15.67
N LYS A 155 19.18 5.54 -16.54
CA LYS A 155 19.40 5.64 -17.98
C LYS A 155 19.93 7.05 -18.19
N ASN A 156 21.02 7.27 -18.91
CA ASN A 156 21.54 8.61 -19.21
C ASN A 156 20.61 9.44 -20.13
N ASP A 157 19.29 9.32 -19.97
CA ASP A 157 18.27 10.00 -20.73
C ASP A 157 17.99 11.36 -20.06
N SER A 158 18.80 12.34 -20.43
CA SER A 158 18.60 13.78 -20.10
C SER A 158 17.24 14.34 -20.56
N LYS A 159 16.40 13.53 -21.21
CA LYS A 159 15.11 13.89 -21.80
C LYS A 159 13.95 13.93 -20.79
N TYR A 160 14.08 13.33 -19.61
CA TYR A 160 13.01 13.31 -18.58
C TYR A 160 13.01 14.50 -17.61
N LEU A 161 13.85 15.52 -17.86
CA LEU A 161 13.83 16.77 -17.09
C LEU A 161 12.68 17.72 -17.47
N LYS A 162 11.80 17.31 -18.39
CA LYS A 162 10.53 18.00 -18.69
C LYS A 162 9.42 16.96 -18.85
N THR A 163 8.23 17.31 -18.37
CA THR A 163 6.91 16.68 -18.58
C THR A 163 6.43 15.65 -17.54
N SER A 164 5.62 16.11 -16.58
CA SER A 164 4.25 15.61 -16.36
C SER A 164 3.42 16.69 -15.64
N LEU A 165 2.95 17.69 -16.38
CA LEU A 165 1.88 18.60 -15.97
C LEU A 165 0.59 18.09 -16.60
N GLY A 166 -0.20 17.33 -15.85
CA GLY A 166 -1.61 17.14 -16.15
C GLY A 166 -2.40 18.25 -15.46
N LYS A 167 -2.99 19.16 -16.22
CA LYS A 167 -3.96 20.13 -15.70
C LYS A 167 -5.31 19.42 -15.52
N SER A 168 -5.86 19.44 -14.31
CA SER A 168 -7.31 19.65 -14.11
C SER A 168 -7.59 20.13 -12.69
N GLY A 169 -8.24 21.29 -12.59
CA GLY A 169 -9.19 21.67 -11.53
C GLY A 169 -8.75 21.56 -10.07
N ASN A 170 -8.36 22.70 -9.50
CA ASN A 170 -8.58 23.11 -8.11
C ASN A 170 -8.40 22.04 -7.01
N GLU A 171 -7.15 21.80 -6.62
CA GLU A 171 -6.72 21.65 -5.22
C GLU A 171 -5.18 21.64 -5.18
N THR A 172 -4.61 22.41 -4.24
CA THR A 172 -3.19 22.77 -4.00
C THR A 172 -2.09 22.14 -4.90
N PRO A 173 -1.27 22.94 -5.62
CA PRO A 173 -0.18 22.42 -6.43
C PRO A 173 0.96 21.91 -5.54
N PHE A 174 1.22 20.59 -5.57
CA PHE A 174 2.49 20.04 -5.14
C PHE A 174 3.57 20.51 -6.14
N TYR A 175 4.21 21.65 -5.84
CA TYR A 175 5.33 22.16 -6.62
C TYR A 175 6.51 21.19 -6.54
N VAL A 176 6.67 20.36 -7.56
CA VAL A 176 7.89 19.59 -7.76
C VAL A 176 8.71 20.26 -8.85
N ASN A 177 9.56 21.20 -8.44
CA ASN A 177 10.63 21.70 -9.29
C ASN A 177 11.73 20.61 -9.34
N CYS A 178 11.64 19.71 -10.32
CA CYS A 178 12.49 18.51 -10.48
C CYS A 178 14.00 18.78 -10.58
N LYS A 179 14.44 20.04 -10.61
CA LYS A 179 15.86 20.42 -10.58
C LYS A 179 16.46 20.43 -9.16
N LEU A 180 15.62 20.42 -8.12
CA LEU A 180 16.00 20.56 -6.71
C LEU A 180 15.50 19.45 -5.78
N LEU A 181 14.84 18.40 -6.31
CA LEU A 181 14.72 17.12 -5.59
C LEU A 181 16.10 16.44 -5.59
N LYS A 182 17.06 17.07 -4.93
CA LYS A 182 18.20 16.37 -4.39
C LYS A 182 17.62 15.24 -3.55
N VAL A 183 18.23 14.08 -3.70
CA VAL A 183 18.14 12.88 -2.85
C VAL A 183 17.88 13.22 -1.36
N SER A 184 18.33 14.40 -0.88
CA SER A 184 18.04 14.96 0.44
C SER A 184 16.57 15.06 0.85
N VAL A 185 15.59 15.41 0.00
CA VAL A 185 14.16 15.52 0.44
C VAL A 185 13.54 14.14 0.67
N TYR A 186 13.96 13.15 -0.13
CA TYR A 186 13.53 11.76 0.02
C TYR A 186 14.23 11.08 1.19
N ASP A 187 15.51 11.31 1.39
CA ASP A 187 16.22 10.91 2.60
C ASP A 187 15.70 11.66 3.83
N GLU A 188 15.19 12.87 3.68
CA GLU A 188 14.51 13.63 4.74
C GLU A 188 13.11 13.10 5.03
N LEU A 189 12.34 12.62 4.04
CA LEU A 189 11.06 11.92 4.28
C LEU A 189 11.31 10.55 4.91
N ILE A 190 12.20 9.75 4.35
CA ILE A 190 12.60 8.46 4.93
C ILE A 190 13.22 8.66 6.33
N SER A 191 14.00 9.72 6.55
CA SER A 191 14.54 10.04 7.88
C SER A 191 13.50 10.64 8.82
N LYS A 192 12.55 11.48 8.38
CA LYS A 192 11.41 11.96 9.18
C LYS A 192 10.49 10.80 9.57
N PHE A 193 10.29 9.81 8.70
CA PHE A 193 9.57 8.59 9.04
C PHE A 193 10.38 7.69 9.98
N LYS A 194 11.71 7.58 9.81
CA LYS A 194 12.57 6.92 10.81
C LYS A 194 12.52 7.65 12.16
N LEU A 195 12.58 8.99 12.18
CA LEU A 195 12.63 9.86 13.36
C LEU A 195 11.29 9.97 14.08
N ARG A 196 10.14 10.02 13.39
CA ARG A 196 8.80 9.95 14.04
C ARG A 196 8.56 8.61 14.73
N ASN A 197 9.13 7.54 14.18
CA ASN A 197 9.22 6.24 14.84
C ASN A 197 10.31 6.19 15.95
N TYR A 198 11.02 7.28 16.25
CA TYR A 198 11.89 7.41 17.42
C TYR A 198 11.42 8.51 18.40
N SER A 199 10.59 9.47 17.97
CA SER A 199 10.20 10.64 18.77
C SER A 199 8.92 10.46 19.59
N VAL A 200 8.34 9.26 19.64
CA VAL A 200 7.32 8.89 20.66
C VAL A 200 8.03 8.20 21.84
N ILE A 201 9.21 8.69 22.20
CA ILE A 201 9.86 8.45 23.48
C ILE A 201 9.59 9.73 24.28
N ASP A 202 8.61 9.62 25.18
CA ASP A 202 8.48 10.33 26.46
C ASP A 202 8.94 11.81 26.55
N PRO A 203 8.02 12.79 26.77
CA PRO A 203 8.38 14.19 26.98
C PRO A 203 9.16 14.50 28.27
N THR A 204 9.49 13.52 29.11
CA THR A 204 10.03 13.82 30.46
C THR A 204 11.53 14.11 30.55
N TYR A 205 12.31 14.06 29.46
CA TYR A 205 13.72 14.49 29.50
C TYR A 205 13.95 15.89 28.90
N SER A 206 13.12 16.84 29.33
CA SER A 206 13.45 18.28 29.32
C SER A 206 13.59 18.77 30.75
N LYS A 207 14.75 18.53 31.35
CA LYS A 207 15.42 19.41 32.32
C LYS A 207 16.70 18.73 32.79
N GLN A 208 17.81 19.14 32.20
CA GLN A 208 19.04 19.52 32.90
C GLN A 208 20.11 19.83 31.85
N LYS A 209 20.19 21.11 31.44
CA LYS A 209 21.46 21.70 31.03
C LYS A 209 22.10 22.32 32.27
N LYS A 210 23.29 21.81 32.57
CA LYS A 210 24.46 22.37 33.28
C LYS A 210 24.56 23.91 33.30
N PRO A 211 25.35 24.52 34.21
CA PRO A 211 26.61 24.03 34.81
C PRO A 211 26.48 23.18 36.07
#